data_AF-A0A350Y7P9-F1
#
_entry.id   AF-A0A350Y7P9-F1
#
_cell.length_a   1.000
_cell.length_b   1.000
_cell.length_c   1.000
_cell.angle_alpha   90.00
_cell.angle_beta   90.00
_cell.angle_gamma   90.00
#
_symmetry.space_group_name_H-M   'P 1'
#
loop_
_entity.id
_entity.type
_entity.pdbx_description
1 polymer ?
#
loop_
_entity_poly.entity_id
_entity_poly.type
_entity_poly.pdbx_seq_one_letter_code
_entity_poly.pdbx_strand_id
1 'polypeptide(L)'
;MEQGIEQGIEQGIEQGIEQGRQEGKIQGQIELILRQLERRLGTISPDIQTRIRQLSSEQLENLGDTMIEFRTASDLIGWLENQPLI
;
A
#
# COMPACT_ATOMS: atom_id res chain seq x y z
N MET A 1 38.40 16.42 1.16
CA MET A 1 38.04 15.18 0.43
C MET A 1 37.36 14.19 1.35
N GLU A 2 37.96 13.85 2.51
CA GLU A 2 37.33 12.96 3.51
C GLU A 2 35.92 13.41 3.93
N GLN A 3 35.73 14.69 4.24
CA GLN A 3 34.42 15.24 4.62
C GLN A 3 33.33 15.05 3.56
N GLY A 4 33.68 15.12 2.26
CA GLY A 4 32.69 14.93 1.19
C GLY A 4 32.27 13.46 1.03
N ILE A 5 33.18 12.53 1.30
CA ILE A 5 32.87 11.09 1.28
C ILE A 5 32.00 10.72 2.49
N GLU A 6 32.36 11.21 3.67
CA GLU A 6 31.61 10.98 4.91
C GLU A 6 30.17 11.50 4.80
N GLN A 7 29.99 12.73 4.31
CA GLN A 7 28.66 13.31 4.06
C GLN A 7 27.86 12.52 3.01
N GLY A 8 28.50 12.06 1.94
CA GLY A 8 27.83 11.25 0.92
C GLY A 8 27.34 9.90 1.46
N ILE A 9 28.12 9.25 2.33
CA ILE A 9 27.73 8.00 2.98
C ILE A 9 26.57 8.22 3.94
N GLU A 10 26.65 9.25 4.78
CA GLU A 10 25.60 9.57 5.75
C GLU A 10 24.27 9.85 5.05
N GLN A 11 24.27 10.69 4.01
CA GLN A 11 23.08 10.98 3.22
C GLN A 11 22.53 9.75 2.52
N GLY A 12 23.39 8.89 1.96
CA GLY A 12 22.97 7.66 1.30
C GLY A 12 22.31 6.67 2.27
N ILE A 13 22.84 6.54 3.49
CA ILE A 13 22.26 5.70 4.54
C ILE A 13 20.90 6.26 4.99
N GLU A 14 20.82 7.56 5.25
CA GLU A 14 19.57 8.20 5.68
C GLU A 14 18.47 8.05 4.63
N GLN A 15 18.78 8.31 3.36
CA GLN A 15 17.83 8.14 2.26
C GLN A 15 17.40 6.68 2.10
N GLY A 16 18.34 5.73 2.18
CA GLY A 16 18.03 4.30 2.07
C GLY A 16 17.14 3.79 3.20
N ILE A 17 17.38 4.25 4.44
CA ILE A 17 16.53 3.90 5.60
C ILE A 17 15.12 4.46 5.42
N GLU A 18 14.99 5.73 5.03
CA GLU A 18 13.67 6.34 4.87
C GLU A 18 12.88 5.71 3.70
N GLN A 19 13.53 5.45 2.57
CA GLN A 19 12.92 4.72 1.45
C GLN A 19 12.46 3.33 1.87
N GLY A 20 13.34 2.54 2.50
CA GLY A 20 13.01 1.19 2.95
C GLY A 20 11.87 1.17 3.99
N ARG A 21 11.82 2.17 4.87
CA ARG A 21 10.72 2.32 5.85
C ARG A 21 9.38 2.62 5.17
N GLN A 22 9.38 3.49 4.16
CA GLN A 22 8.17 3.85 3.42
C GLN A 22 7.66 2.69 2.57
N GLU A 23 8.54 2.04 1.80
CA GLU A 23 8.20 0.86 1.00
C GLU A 23 7.70 -0.29 1.89
N GLY A 24 8.37 -0.55 3.01
CA GLY A 24 7.96 -1.56 3.96
C GLY A 24 6.58 -1.29 4.58
N LYS A 25 6.27 -0.02 4.89
CA LYS A 25 4.94 0.38 5.38
C LYS A 25 3.86 0.09 4.33
N ILE A 26 4.06 0.52 3.09
CA ILE A 26 3.09 0.35 2.00
C ILE A 26 2.87 -1.13 1.70
N GLN A 27 3.95 -1.92 1.56
CA GLN A 27 3.86 -3.35 1.28
C GLN A 27 3.11 -4.09 2.39
N GLY A 28 3.44 -3.81 3.66
CA GLY A 28 2.76 -4.41 4.81
C GLY A 28 1.27 -4.05 4.88
N GLN A 29 0.92 -2.81 4.51
CA GLN A 29 -0.47 -2.36 4.45
C GLN A 29 -1.26 -3.07 3.36
N ILE A 30 -0.70 -3.21 2.15
CA ILE A 30 -1.30 -3.96 1.04
C ILE A 30 -1.56 -5.41 1.46
N GLU A 31 -0.55 -6.09 2.02
CA GLU A 31 -0.67 -7.49 2.44
C GLU A 31 -1.74 -7.67 3.52
N LEU A 32 -1.80 -6.76 4.49
CA LEU A 32 -2.81 -6.78 5.53
C LEU A 32 -4.21 -6.59 4.94
N ILE A 33 -4.40 -5.60 4.06
CA ILE A 33 -5.69 -5.32 3.41
C ILE A 33 -6.16 -6.52 2.60
N LEU A 34 -5.30 -7.08 1.74
CA LEU A 34 -5.65 -8.24 0.92
C LEU A 34 -6.08 -9.43 1.77
N ARG A 35 -5.31 -9.77 2.81
CA ARG A 35 -5.65 -10.85 3.74
C ARG A 35 -6.98 -10.62 4.46
N GLN A 36 -7.26 -9.37 4.84
CA GLN A 36 -8.50 -9.03 5.53
C GLN A 36 -9.71 -9.04 4.59
N LEU A 37 -9.55 -8.61 3.34
CA LEU A 37 -10.58 -8.71 2.29
C LEU A 37 -10.88 -10.18 1.97
N GLU A 38 -9.85 -11.03 1.81
CA GLU A 38 -10.04 -12.45 1.56
C GLU A 38 -10.81 -13.17 2.67
N ARG A 39 -10.54 -12.81 3.93
CA ARG A 39 -11.26 -13.36 5.10
C ARG A 39 -12.72 -12.95 5.14
N ARG A 40 -13.07 -11.76 4.64
CA ARG A 40 -14.42 -11.18 4.72
C ARG A 40 -15.28 -11.53 3.50
N LEU A 41 -14.69 -11.41 2.31
CA LEU A 41 -15.40 -11.49 1.03
C LEU A 41 -15.11 -12.79 0.27
N GLY A 42 -14.20 -13.62 0.77
CA GLY A 42 -13.72 -14.82 0.08
C GLY A 42 -12.62 -14.48 -0.93
N THR A 43 -12.35 -15.42 -1.85
CA THR A 43 -11.27 -15.28 -2.83
C THR A 43 -11.38 -13.98 -3.64
N ILE A 44 -10.33 -13.16 -3.60
CA ILE A 44 -10.23 -11.92 -4.36
C ILE A 44 -9.51 -12.22 -5.69
N SER A 45 -10.08 -11.76 -6.80
CA SER A 45 -9.50 -12.01 -8.13
C SER A 45 -8.13 -11.33 -8.32
N PRO A 46 -7.22 -11.90 -9.14
CA PRO A 46 -5.91 -11.30 -9.40
C PRO A 46 -5.96 -9.87 -9.92
N ASP A 47 -6.98 -9.50 -10.69
CA ASP A 47 -7.16 -8.14 -11.21
C ASP A 47 -7.43 -7.13 -10.09
N ILE A 48 -8.27 -7.51 -9.11
CA ILE A 48 -8.54 -6.68 -7.93
C ILE A 48 -7.29 -6.57 -7.06
N GLN A 49 -6.54 -7.66 -6.89
CA GLN A 49 -5.27 -7.61 -6.14
C GLN A 49 -4.26 -6.67 -6.79
N THR A 50 -4.13 -6.74 -8.12
CA THR A 50 -3.28 -5.84 -8.90
C THR A 50 -3.72 -4.39 -8.72
N ARG A 51 -5.02 -4.13 -8.78
CA ARG A 51 -5.56 -2.78 -8.60
C ARG A 51 -5.27 -2.22 -7.20
N ILE A 52 -5.42 -3.02 -6.15
CA ILE A 52 -5.11 -2.61 -4.78
C ILE A 52 -3.62 -2.28 -4.62
N ARG A 53 -2.73 -3.01 -5.28
CA ARG A 53 -1.28 -2.75 -5.27
C ARG A 53 -0.87 -1.43 -5.95
N GLN A 54 -1.75 -0.87 -6.77
CA GLN A 54 -1.53 0.40 -7.47
C GLN A 54 -2.11 1.61 -6.74
N LEU A 55 -2.75 1.40 -5.59
CA LEU A 55 -3.30 2.49 -4.77
C LEU A 55 -2.18 3.27 -4.06
N SER A 56 -2.44 4.56 -3.82
CA SER A 56 -1.52 5.42 -3.05
C SER A 56 -1.54 4.99 -1.60
N SER A 57 -0.54 5.43 -0.82
CA SER A 57 -0.59 5.30 0.63
C SER A 57 -1.89 5.86 1.22
N GLU A 58 -2.38 6.99 0.72
CA GLU A 58 -3.63 7.62 1.21
C GLU A 58 -4.86 6.77 0.86
N GLN A 59 -4.93 6.25 -0.36
CA GLN A 59 -6.02 5.36 -0.78
C GLN A 59 -6.01 4.03 -0.03
N LEU A 60 -4.83 3.49 0.27
CA LEU A 60 -4.69 2.30 1.10
C LEU A 60 -5.12 2.56 2.54
N GLU A 61 -4.83 3.75 3.09
CA GLU A 61 -5.28 4.14 4.43
C GLU A 61 -6.81 4.25 4.45
N ASN A 62 -7.40 4.93 3.46
CA ASN A 62 -8.85 5.01 3.32
C ASN A 62 -9.52 3.63 3.15
N LEU A 63 -8.95 2.76 2.31
CA LEU A 63 -9.45 1.39 2.12
C LEU A 63 -9.44 0.61 3.43
N GLY A 64 -8.40 0.77 4.25
CA GLY A 64 -8.30 0.13 5.56
C GLY A 64 -9.45 0.49 6.50
N ASP A 65 -9.92 1.74 6.45
CA ASP A 65 -11.06 2.20 7.25
C ASP A 65 -12.40 1.73 6.65
N THR A 66 -12.59 1.88 5.34
CA THR A 66 -13.87 1.59 4.68
C THR A 66 -14.13 0.10 4.48
N MET A 67 -13.08 -0.73 4.37
CA MET A 67 -13.24 -2.17 4.12
C MET A 67 -13.97 -2.91 5.24
N ILE A 68 -14.06 -2.30 6.42
CA ILE A 68 -14.80 -2.85 7.56
C ILE A 68 -16.31 -2.89 7.26
N GLU A 69 -16.79 -1.98 6.42
CA GLU A 69 -18.21 -1.81 6.06
C GLU A 69 -18.65 -2.67 4.87
N PHE A 70 -17.70 -3.20 4.09
CA PHE A 70 -18.00 -4.02 2.92
C PHE A 70 -18.69 -5.33 3.30
N ARG A 71 -19.81 -5.61 2.64
CA ARG A 71 -20.60 -6.85 2.82
C ARG A 71 -20.43 -7.79 1.64
N THR A 72 -20.06 -7.26 0.48
CA THR A 72 -19.95 -8.00 -0.78
C THR A 72 -18.72 -7.59 -1.58
N ALA A 73 -18.30 -8.44 -2.51
CA ALA A 73 -17.27 -8.10 -3.49
C ALA A 73 -17.66 -6.88 -4.35
N SER A 74 -18.95 -6.67 -4.60
CA SER A 74 -19.45 -5.52 -5.35
C SER A 74 -19.20 -4.19 -4.63
N ASP A 75 -19.24 -4.17 -3.28
CA ASP A 75 -18.94 -2.95 -2.50
C ASP A 75 -17.47 -2.54 -2.71
N LEU A 76 -16.56 -3.52 -2.68
CA LEU A 76 -15.14 -3.32 -2.95
C LEU A 76 -14.91 -2.82 -4.38
N ILE A 77 -15.54 -3.46 -5.37
CA ILE A 77 -15.40 -3.08 -6.78
C ILE A 77 -15.89 -1.64 -7.00
N GLY A 78 -17.07 -1.29 -6.47
CA GLY A 78 -17.61 0.06 -6.56
C GLY A 78 -16.72 1.10 -5.88
N TRP A 79 -16.10 0.76 -4.74
CA TRP A 79 -15.12 1.64 -4.11
C TRP A 79 -13.88 1.85 -4.99
N LEU A 80 -13.33 0.77 -5.59
CA LEU A 80 -12.14 0.81 -6.45
C LEU A 80 -12.35 1.61 -7.75
N GLU A 81 -13.55 1.53 -8.33
CA GLU A 81 -13.93 2.30 -9.52
C GLU A 81 -13.94 3.82 -9.28
N ASN A 82 -14.18 4.24 -8.04
CA ASN A 82 -14.14 5.64 -7.63
C ASN A 82 -12.73 6.13 -7.24
N GLN A 83 -11.71 5.27 -7.30
CA GLN A 83 -10.33 5.65 -6.99
C GLN A 83 -9.58 6.07 -8.26
N PRO A 84 -8.93 7.25 -8.29
CA PRO A 84 -8.02 7.60 -9.37
C PRO A 84 -6.84 6.63 -9.40
N LEU A 85 -6.39 6.27 -10.61
CA LEU A 85 -5.11 5.62 -10.81
C LEU A 85 -3.98 6.63 -10.61
N ILE A 86 -2.85 6.15 -10.11
CA ILE A 86 -1.60 6.89 -9.97
C ILE A 86 -0.72 6.62 -11.19
#